data_AF-A0A3E2NEW6-F1
#
_entry.id   AF-A0A3E2NEW6-F1
#
_cell.length_a   1.000
_cell.length_b   1.000
_cell.length_c   1.000
_cell.angle_alpha   90.00
_cell.angle_beta   90.00
_cell.angle_gamma   90.00
#
_symmetry.space_group_name_H-M   'P 1'
#
loop_
_entity.id
_entity.type
_entity.pdbx_description
1 polymer ?
#
loop_
_entity_poly.entity_id
_entity_poly.type
_entity_poly.pdbx_seq_one_letter_code
_entity_poly.pdbx_strand_id
1 'polypeptide(L)'
;MKVLGISFGRKMKCGDIMVKEALFQAKAAGAEVEFINTINMEIGHCKACGACSTKRDRGGQVACILKDDYEKLEEAVLNADGIIIAAPVYAVGIVGQFKNFVDRFCPAHDRAALLEEQKKRVEAGKTGEELLDARYFKDRYIGYISVGGASTQNWVSMGLPMLNLFGFSCHMKVVGQIDAYDQGRRANPVFDSHLMEQCQNLGRAIAQSVGKPYDEVEWLGEEGICPVCHCNQLSISPSRSAIVECPVCGISGNLELKDNKIEVKFSEEQINRARWTINGLYEHYHEIQGMIKICVPKLQEHKDTLPKMLEKYEKFDEFINQ
;
A
#
# COMPACT_ATOMS: atom_id res chain seq x y z
N MET A 1 20.59 1.15 -9.25
CA MET A 1 19.51 1.66 -8.37
C MET A 1 18.67 2.65 -9.15
N LYS A 2 17.37 2.41 -9.21
CA LYS A 2 16.35 3.26 -9.83
C LYS A 2 15.32 3.71 -8.79
N VAL A 3 15.06 5.01 -8.71
CA VAL A 3 14.04 5.60 -7.83
C VAL A 3 12.91 6.17 -8.69
N LEU A 4 11.69 5.69 -8.46
CA LEU A 4 10.48 6.13 -9.15
C LEU A 4 9.71 7.14 -8.28
N GLY A 5 9.42 8.31 -8.82
CA GLY A 5 8.46 9.25 -8.23
C GLY A 5 7.10 9.14 -8.91
N ILE A 6 6.03 9.03 -8.12
CA ILE A 6 4.66 8.94 -8.60
C ILE A 6 3.83 10.07 -7.99
N SER A 7 3.17 10.86 -8.82
CA SER A 7 2.23 11.89 -8.37
C SER A 7 0.81 11.60 -8.86
N PHE A 8 -0.11 11.45 -7.91
CA PHE A 8 -1.56 11.36 -8.17
C PHE A 8 -2.25 12.74 -8.14
N GLY A 9 -1.47 13.82 -8.10
CA GLY A 9 -1.96 15.19 -8.08
C GLY A 9 -1.97 15.86 -9.45
N ARG A 10 -2.44 17.10 -9.49
CA ARG A 10 -2.38 17.93 -10.70
C ARG A 10 -0.92 18.22 -11.09
N LYS A 11 -0.65 18.24 -12.41
CA LYS A 11 0.66 18.60 -12.97
C LYS A 11 1.14 19.96 -12.46
N MET A 12 2.42 20.04 -12.09
CA MET A 12 3.07 21.26 -11.58
C MET A 12 2.32 21.93 -10.40
N LYS A 13 1.66 21.12 -9.57
CA LYS A 13 1.08 21.53 -8.27
C LYS A 13 1.77 20.77 -7.14
N CYS A 14 1.28 20.94 -5.91
CA CYS A 14 1.97 20.56 -4.68
C CYS A 14 2.62 19.17 -4.73
N GLY A 15 1.86 18.09 -4.95
CA GLY A 15 2.41 16.73 -4.99
C GLY A 15 3.43 16.50 -6.11
N ASP A 16 3.23 17.12 -7.27
CA ASP A 16 4.13 17.03 -8.42
C ASP A 16 5.50 17.64 -8.10
N ILE A 17 5.48 18.83 -7.49
CA ILE A 17 6.67 19.60 -7.12
C ILE A 17 7.43 18.88 -6.02
N MET A 18 6.74 18.44 -4.96
CA MET A 18 7.37 17.77 -3.81
C MET A 18 8.05 16.44 -4.19
N VAL A 19 7.42 15.64 -5.07
CA VAL A 19 8.06 14.41 -5.57
C VAL A 19 9.28 14.73 -6.41
N LYS A 20 9.20 15.72 -7.30
CA LYS A 20 10.35 16.15 -8.13
C LYS A 20 11.50 16.64 -7.26
N GLU A 21 11.22 17.40 -6.20
CA GLU A 21 12.24 17.85 -5.24
C GLU A 21 12.96 16.67 -4.59
N ALA A 22 12.20 15.68 -4.12
CA ALA A 22 12.77 14.46 -3.55
C ALA A 22 13.61 13.69 -4.60
N LEU A 23 13.12 13.58 -5.84
CA LEU A 23 13.87 12.93 -6.92
C LEU A 23 15.17 13.66 -7.27
N PHE A 24 15.24 14.99 -7.18
CA PHE A 24 16.50 15.70 -7.38
C PHE A 24 17.56 15.28 -6.36
N GLN A 25 17.17 15.05 -5.11
CA GLN A 25 18.10 14.57 -4.08
C GLN A 25 18.41 13.08 -4.19
N ALA A 26 17.45 12.25 -4.60
CA ALA A 26 17.72 10.86 -4.92
C ALA A 26 18.76 10.75 -6.05
N LYS A 27 18.62 11.58 -7.09
CA LYS A 27 19.59 11.68 -8.19
C LYS A 27 20.96 12.17 -7.72
N ALA A 28 20.99 13.20 -6.88
CA ALA A 28 22.24 13.70 -6.28
C ALA A 28 22.94 12.64 -5.40
N ALA A 29 22.18 11.72 -4.82
CA ALA A 29 22.68 10.55 -4.09
C ALA A 29 23.05 9.36 -5.00
N GLY A 30 23.04 9.52 -6.32
CA GLY A 30 23.51 8.52 -7.29
C GLY A 30 22.43 7.59 -7.86
N ALA A 31 21.14 7.84 -7.58
CA ALA A 31 20.06 7.07 -8.19
C ALA A 31 19.79 7.48 -9.65
N GLU A 32 19.45 6.51 -10.50
CA GLU A 32 18.66 6.79 -11.70
C GLU A 32 17.24 7.17 -11.26
N VAL A 33 16.64 8.19 -11.86
CA VAL A 33 15.31 8.68 -11.44
C VAL A 33 14.33 8.69 -12.60
N GLU A 34 13.10 8.26 -12.31
CA GLU A 34 11.96 8.33 -13.20
C GLU A 34 10.81 9.05 -12.50
N PHE A 35 10.02 9.84 -13.25
CA PHE A 35 8.87 10.55 -12.72
C PHE A 35 7.62 10.27 -13.55
N ILE A 36 6.54 9.84 -12.88
CA ILE A 36 5.23 9.63 -13.49
C ILE A 36 4.19 10.46 -12.77
N ASN A 37 3.49 11.32 -13.50
CA ASN A 37 2.26 11.94 -13.03
C ASN A 37 1.07 11.18 -13.61
N THR A 38 0.17 10.69 -12.74
CA THR A 38 -0.92 9.81 -13.14
C THR A 38 -2.18 10.55 -13.57
N ILE A 39 -2.26 11.89 -13.47
CA ILE A 39 -3.54 12.63 -13.60
C ILE A 39 -4.26 12.41 -14.93
N ASN A 40 -3.52 12.09 -15.99
CA ASN A 40 -4.04 11.81 -17.33
C ASN A 40 -3.96 10.33 -17.71
N MET A 41 -3.56 9.44 -16.79
CA MET A 41 -3.55 8.00 -17.02
C MET A 41 -4.96 7.45 -16.84
N GLU A 42 -5.39 6.64 -17.80
CA GLU A 42 -6.65 5.91 -17.71
C GLU A 42 -6.43 4.60 -16.95
N ILE A 43 -6.81 4.58 -15.67
CA ILE A 43 -6.73 3.39 -14.83
C ILE A 43 -8.12 3.13 -14.23
N GLY A 44 -8.81 2.13 -14.78
CA GLY A 44 -10.10 1.68 -14.28
C GLY A 44 -10.00 1.01 -12.91
N HIS A 45 -11.13 0.88 -12.21
CA HIS A 45 -11.21 0.19 -10.92
C HIS A 45 -11.07 -1.33 -11.08
N CYS A 46 -10.59 -1.99 -10.03
CA CYS A 46 -10.53 -3.44 -9.98
C CYS A 46 -11.93 -4.05 -10.03
N LYS A 47 -12.16 -5.02 -10.91
CA LYS A 47 -13.45 -5.74 -11.03
C LYS A 47 -13.54 -6.98 -10.14
N ALA A 48 -12.53 -7.24 -9.31
CA ALA A 48 -12.40 -8.47 -8.51
C ALA A 48 -12.60 -9.78 -9.32
N CYS A 49 -12.25 -9.76 -10.62
CA CYS A 49 -12.52 -10.89 -11.52
C CYS A 49 -11.62 -12.11 -11.30
N GLY A 50 -10.57 -12.00 -10.47
CA GLY A 50 -9.64 -13.08 -10.16
C GLY A 50 -8.70 -13.51 -11.31
N ALA A 51 -8.75 -12.85 -12.47
CA ALA A 51 -8.01 -13.30 -13.65
C ALA A 51 -6.48 -13.24 -13.48
N CYS A 52 -5.95 -12.24 -12.76
CA CYS A 52 -4.52 -12.11 -12.50
C CYS A 52 -3.99 -13.29 -11.66
N SER A 53 -4.66 -13.62 -10.55
CA SER A 53 -4.32 -14.77 -9.71
C SER A 53 -4.55 -16.09 -10.44
N THR A 54 -5.66 -16.24 -11.16
CA THR A 54 -5.95 -17.45 -11.94
C THR A 54 -4.89 -17.72 -13.00
N LYS A 55 -4.40 -16.68 -13.68
CA LYS A 55 -3.34 -16.82 -14.69
C LYS A 55 -2.03 -17.26 -14.04
N ARG A 56 -1.67 -16.66 -12.90
CA ARG A 56 -0.52 -17.07 -12.09
C ARG A 56 -0.63 -18.53 -11.67
N ASP A 57 -1.74 -18.94 -11.07
CA ASP A 57 -1.92 -20.30 -10.53
C ASP A 57 -1.99 -21.38 -11.64
N ARG A 58 -2.18 -20.99 -12.90
CA ARG A 58 -2.13 -21.86 -14.09
C ARG A 58 -0.76 -21.87 -14.79
N GLY A 59 0.28 -21.34 -14.14
CA GLY A 59 1.65 -21.33 -14.67
C GLY A 59 2.02 -20.10 -15.49
N GLY A 60 1.14 -19.11 -15.64
CA GLY A 60 1.47 -17.84 -16.28
C GLY A 60 2.08 -16.81 -15.32
N GLN A 61 2.40 -15.62 -15.83
CA GLN A 61 2.74 -14.45 -15.00
C GLN A 61 1.49 -13.77 -14.45
N VAL A 62 1.65 -12.96 -13.40
CA VAL A 62 0.60 -12.04 -12.94
C VAL A 62 0.29 -11.06 -14.06
N ALA A 63 -0.98 -10.96 -14.47
CA ALA A 63 -1.37 -9.99 -15.49
C ALA A 63 -2.84 -9.59 -15.34
N CYS A 64 -3.11 -8.29 -15.40
CA CYS A 64 -4.48 -7.78 -15.47
C CYS A 64 -5.07 -8.01 -16.88
N ILE A 65 -6.35 -8.38 -16.94
CA ILE A 65 -7.08 -8.52 -18.22
C ILE A 65 -7.60 -7.20 -18.77
N LEU A 66 -7.71 -6.17 -17.93
CA LEU A 66 -8.13 -4.83 -18.35
C LEU A 66 -6.96 -4.17 -19.09
N LYS A 67 -7.25 -3.64 -20.28
CA LYS A 67 -6.26 -3.01 -21.17
C LYS A 67 -6.39 -1.51 -21.10
N ASP A 68 -5.57 -0.91 -20.24
CA ASP A 68 -5.50 0.53 -19.98
C ASP A 68 -4.10 0.88 -19.44
N ASP A 69 -3.89 2.10 -18.93
CA ASP A 69 -2.57 2.59 -18.54
C ASP A 69 -1.99 1.94 -17.25
N TYR A 70 -2.74 1.04 -16.60
CA TYR A 70 -2.29 0.31 -15.43
C TYR A 70 -0.96 -0.43 -15.66
N GLU A 71 -0.85 -1.14 -16.80
CA GLU A 71 0.32 -1.97 -17.11
C GLU A 71 1.60 -1.14 -17.19
N LYS A 72 1.51 0.11 -17.67
CA LYS A 72 2.64 1.04 -17.71
C LYS A 72 3.10 1.43 -16.31
N LEU A 73 2.18 1.69 -15.39
CA LEU A 73 2.52 2.07 -14.01
C LEU A 73 3.02 0.86 -13.21
N GLU A 74 2.41 -0.30 -13.40
CA GLU A 74 2.85 -1.58 -12.84
C GLU A 74 4.30 -1.87 -13.24
N GLU A 75 4.63 -1.80 -14.53
CA GLU A 75 5.99 -2.04 -15.01
C GLU A 75 7.00 -1.03 -14.44
N ALA A 76 6.64 0.25 -14.32
CA ALA A 76 7.51 1.24 -13.68
C ALA A 76 7.79 0.88 -12.21
N VAL A 77 6.76 0.46 -11.46
CA VAL A 77 6.89 0.01 -10.07
C VAL A 77 7.75 -1.26 -9.97
N LEU A 78 7.54 -2.23 -10.85
CA LEU A 78 8.32 -3.47 -10.87
C LEU A 78 9.80 -3.23 -11.20
N ASN A 79 10.11 -2.21 -12.01
CA ASN A 79 11.49 -1.86 -12.33
C ASN A 79 12.20 -1.04 -11.23
N ALA A 80 11.46 -0.36 -10.36
CA ALA A 80 12.03 0.50 -9.32
C ALA A 80 12.71 -0.29 -8.17
N ASP A 81 13.71 0.32 -7.55
CA ASP A 81 14.30 -0.07 -6.24
C ASP A 81 13.71 0.77 -5.11
N GLY A 82 13.57 2.08 -5.34
CA GLY A 82 12.95 3.03 -4.43
C GLY A 82 11.73 3.69 -5.05
N ILE A 83 10.73 4.04 -4.24
CA ILE A 83 9.48 4.65 -4.70
C ILE A 83 9.13 5.83 -3.80
N ILE A 84 8.72 6.95 -4.39
CA ILE A 84 8.19 8.12 -3.67
C ILE A 84 6.80 8.43 -4.22
N ILE A 85 5.78 8.39 -3.38
CA ILE A 85 4.39 8.65 -3.79
C ILE A 85 3.87 9.92 -3.15
N ALA A 86 3.32 10.83 -3.95
CA ALA A 86 2.47 11.91 -3.47
C ALA A 86 1.04 11.77 -3.99
N ALA A 87 0.06 11.94 -3.10
CA ALA A 87 -1.34 11.95 -3.49
C ALA A 87 -2.15 12.99 -2.69
N PRO A 88 -3.11 13.68 -3.34
CA PRO A 88 -3.95 14.65 -2.66
C PRO A 88 -5.01 14.00 -1.78
N VAL A 89 -5.34 14.67 -0.68
CA VAL A 89 -6.44 14.34 0.22
C VAL A 89 -7.72 15.04 -0.23
N TYR A 90 -8.76 14.28 -0.55
CA TYR A 90 -10.11 14.73 -0.90
C TYR A 90 -11.14 14.01 -0.03
N ALA A 91 -12.05 14.77 0.60
CA ALA A 91 -13.02 14.24 1.56
C ALA A 91 -12.35 13.40 2.69
N VAL A 92 -11.30 13.96 3.30
CA VAL A 92 -10.48 13.35 4.38
C VAL A 92 -9.60 12.18 3.93
N GLY A 93 -10.00 11.42 2.91
CA GLY A 93 -9.24 10.30 2.35
C GLY A 93 -8.37 10.67 1.14
N ILE A 94 -7.56 9.72 0.68
CA ILE A 94 -6.72 9.90 -0.51
C ILE A 94 -7.54 9.81 -1.80
N VAL A 95 -7.08 10.47 -2.86
CA VAL A 95 -7.76 10.48 -4.17
C VAL A 95 -8.07 9.06 -4.69
N GLY A 96 -9.28 8.88 -5.25
CA GLY A 96 -9.74 7.57 -5.74
C GLY A 96 -8.85 6.94 -6.82
N GLN A 97 -8.14 7.75 -7.63
CA GLN A 97 -7.20 7.25 -8.64
C GLN A 97 -6.07 6.41 -8.01
N PHE A 98 -5.56 6.80 -6.85
CA PHE A 98 -4.57 6.02 -6.12
C PHE A 98 -5.15 4.65 -5.74
N LYS A 99 -6.39 4.63 -5.24
CA LYS A 99 -7.05 3.38 -4.84
C LYS A 99 -7.35 2.46 -6.03
N ASN A 100 -7.72 3.01 -7.19
CA ASN A 100 -7.88 2.23 -8.43
C ASN A 100 -6.59 1.47 -8.80
N PHE A 101 -5.43 2.12 -8.65
CA PHE A 101 -4.14 1.48 -8.89
C PHE A 101 -3.82 0.42 -7.82
N VAL A 102 -3.92 0.78 -6.54
CA VAL A 102 -3.67 -0.11 -5.39
C VAL A 102 -4.51 -1.39 -5.47
N ASP A 103 -5.80 -1.28 -5.80
CA ASP A 103 -6.72 -2.43 -5.84
C ASP A 103 -6.45 -3.40 -6.97
N ARG A 104 -5.76 -2.95 -8.03
CA ARG A 104 -5.34 -3.81 -9.14
C ARG A 104 -3.94 -4.38 -8.90
N PHE A 105 -3.06 -3.60 -8.28
CA PHE A 105 -1.66 -3.96 -8.05
C PHE A 105 -1.47 -4.87 -6.84
N CYS A 106 -1.86 -4.42 -5.65
CA CYS A 106 -1.43 -5.04 -4.39
C CYS A 106 -1.93 -6.48 -4.21
N PRO A 107 -3.23 -6.81 -4.38
CA PRO A 107 -3.69 -8.19 -4.20
C PRO A 107 -3.09 -9.18 -5.22
N ALA A 108 -2.73 -8.70 -6.40
CA ALA A 108 -2.12 -9.51 -7.46
C ALA A 108 -0.64 -9.81 -7.19
N HIS A 109 0.04 -8.92 -6.45
CA HIS A 109 1.47 -8.96 -6.13
C HIS A 109 1.73 -9.25 -4.65
N ASP A 110 0.83 -9.97 -3.98
CA ASP A 110 1.05 -10.42 -2.60
C ASP A 110 2.31 -11.30 -2.50
N ARG A 111 3.26 -10.88 -1.67
CA ARG A 111 4.60 -11.49 -1.60
C ARG A 111 4.54 -12.94 -1.14
N ALA A 112 3.73 -13.25 -0.11
CA ALA A 112 3.62 -14.60 0.42
C ALA A 112 3.01 -15.54 -0.63
N ALA A 113 1.94 -15.13 -1.31
CA ALA A 113 1.33 -15.91 -2.38
C ALA A 113 2.29 -16.18 -3.55
N LEU A 114 3.07 -15.16 -3.95
CA LEU A 114 4.07 -15.32 -5.02
C LEU A 114 5.20 -16.28 -4.62
N LEU A 115 5.68 -16.21 -3.38
CA LEU A 115 6.73 -17.11 -2.89
C LEU A 115 6.26 -18.57 -2.86
N GLU A 116 5.05 -18.82 -2.36
CA GLU A 116 4.49 -20.17 -2.32
C GLU A 116 4.23 -20.74 -3.72
N GLU A 117 3.77 -19.91 -4.66
CA GLU A 117 3.63 -20.34 -6.05
C GLU A 117 4.98 -20.62 -6.71
N GLN A 118 5.97 -19.76 -6.50
CA GLN A 118 7.33 -19.96 -7.00
C GLN A 118 7.92 -21.28 -6.48
N LYS A 119 7.75 -21.56 -5.18
CA LYS A 119 8.20 -22.81 -4.56
C LYS A 119 7.57 -24.04 -5.22
N LYS A 120 6.25 -24.03 -5.44
CA LYS A 120 5.54 -25.13 -6.13
C LYS A 120 6.10 -25.36 -7.53
N ARG A 121 6.37 -24.29 -8.29
CA ARG A 121 6.94 -24.40 -9.65
C ARG A 121 8.33 -25.01 -9.62
N VAL A 122 9.19 -24.58 -8.71
CA VAL A 122 10.55 -25.15 -8.54
C VAL A 122 10.48 -26.62 -8.16
N GLU A 123 9.62 -27.01 -7.21
CA GLU A 123 9.40 -28.41 -6.81
C GLU A 123 8.87 -29.27 -7.95
N ALA A 124 8.11 -28.68 -8.87
CA ALA A 124 7.63 -29.32 -10.10
C ALA A 124 8.68 -29.34 -11.24
N GLY A 125 9.91 -28.91 -11.00
CA GLY A 125 11.01 -28.92 -11.98
C GLY A 125 10.92 -27.82 -13.05
N LYS A 126 10.12 -26.77 -12.84
CA LYS A 126 9.99 -25.64 -13.76
C LYS A 126 11.23 -24.76 -13.75
N THR A 127 11.60 -24.21 -14.91
CA THR A 127 12.80 -23.36 -15.06
C THR A 127 12.57 -22.20 -16.03
N GLY A 128 13.46 -21.21 -16.03
CA GLY A 128 13.42 -20.10 -16.97
C GLY A 128 12.09 -19.32 -16.92
N GLU A 129 11.46 -19.12 -18.07
CA GLU A 129 10.20 -18.36 -18.21
C GLU A 129 8.97 -19.05 -17.56
N GLU A 130 9.10 -20.31 -17.17
CA GLU A 130 8.06 -21.01 -16.41
C GLU A 130 8.02 -20.57 -14.94
N LEU A 131 9.10 -19.96 -14.44
CA LEU A 131 9.16 -19.34 -13.12
C LEU A 131 8.54 -17.95 -13.13
N LEU A 132 8.15 -17.46 -11.97
CA LEU A 132 7.65 -16.10 -11.82
C LEU A 132 8.76 -15.07 -12.05
N ASP A 133 8.38 -13.91 -12.56
CA ASP A 133 9.29 -12.77 -12.77
C ASP A 133 10.08 -12.47 -11.48
N ALA A 134 11.41 -12.48 -11.58
CA ALA A 134 12.30 -12.24 -10.46
C ALA A 134 12.06 -10.87 -9.78
N ARG A 135 11.54 -9.88 -10.51
CA ARG A 135 11.21 -8.54 -9.98
C ARG A 135 10.13 -8.60 -8.90
N TYR A 136 9.28 -9.61 -8.89
CA TYR A 136 8.28 -9.79 -7.83
C TYR A 136 8.90 -10.03 -6.46
N PHE A 137 10.13 -10.57 -6.42
CA PHE A 137 10.82 -10.94 -5.19
C PHE A 137 11.87 -9.91 -4.73
N LYS A 138 11.94 -8.77 -5.41
CA LYS A 138 12.86 -7.69 -5.08
C LYS A 138 12.36 -6.84 -3.91
N ASP A 139 13.22 -6.54 -2.96
CA ASP A 139 12.92 -5.58 -1.89
C ASP A 139 12.86 -4.15 -2.44
N ARG A 140 11.86 -3.39 -1.98
CA ARG A 140 11.63 -2.01 -2.42
C ARG A 140 11.43 -1.10 -1.22
N TYR A 141 11.89 0.13 -1.36
CA TYR A 141 11.91 1.12 -0.28
C TYR A 141 10.98 2.27 -0.66
N ILE A 142 10.05 2.64 0.22
CA ILE A 142 8.97 3.55 -0.11
C ILE A 142 8.88 4.75 0.82
N GLY A 143 8.64 5.91 0.21
CA GLY A 143 8.37 7.17 0.89
C GLY A 143 7.00 7.73 0.50
N TYR A 144 6.30 8.33 1.46
CA TYR A 144 4.95 8.86 1.25
C TYR A 144 4.86 10.37 1.49
N ILE A 145 4.08 11.05 0.67
CA ILE A 145 3.77 12.47 0.80
C ILE A 145 2.24 12.65 0.70
N SER A 146 1.56 12.76 1.84
CA SER A 146 0.15 13.14 1.91
C SER A 146 0.01 14.63 1.63
N VAL A 147 -0.91 15.05 0.75
CA VAL A 147 -1.04 16.45 0.34
C VAL A 147 -2.44 16.98 0.64
N GLY A 148 -2.55 17.83 1.66
CA GLY A 148 -3.82 18.35 2.15
C GLY A 148 -3.92 19.87 2.07
N GLY A 149 -5.09 20.39 1.67
CA GLY A 149 -5.30 21.84 1.57
C GLY A 149 -5.62 22.52 2.90
N ALA A 150 -6.27 21.80 3.82
CA ALA A 150 -6.82 22.35 5.06
C ALA A 150 -5.74 22.63 6.12
N SER A 151 -5.91 23.73 6.85
CA SER A 151 -5.06 24.09 7.99
C SER A 151 -5.31 23.24 9.24
N THR A 152 -6.53 22.71 9.39
CA THR A 152 -6.87 21.83 10.50
C THR A 152 -6.52 20.39 10.15
N GLN A 153 -5.66 19.78 10.96
CA GLN A 153 -5.06 18.48 10.66
C GLN A 153 -6.08 17.32 10.60
N ASN A 154 -7.21 17.42 11.31
CA ASN A 154 -8.25 16.39 11.25
C ASN A 154 -8.85 16.21 9.84
N TRP A 155 -8.88 17.27 9.02
CA TRP A 155 -9.33 17.21 7.62
C TRP A 155 -8.37 16.45 6.69
N VAL A 156 -7.17 16.12 7.15
CA VAL A 156 -6.17 15.36 6.38
C VAL A 156 -5.83 14.00 7.01
N SER A 157 -6.52 13.66 8.10
CA SER A 157 -6.15 12.56 8.99
C SER A 157 -6.08 11.18 8.34
N MET A 158 -6.76 10.91 7.23
CA MET A 158 -6.68 9.60 6.55
C MET A 158 -5.66 9.57 5.40
N GLY A 159 -4.97 10.68 5.11
CA GLY A 159 -4.01 10.76 4.00
C GLY A 159 -2.87 9.75 4.11
N LEU A 160 -2.04 9.85 5.16
CA LEU A 160 -0.93 8.92 5.40
C LEU A 160 -1.40 7.47 5.64
N PRO A 161 -2.44 7.19 6.46
CA PRO A 161 -2.96 5.82 6.60
C PRO A 161 -3.38 5.18 5.28
N MET A 162 -4.01 5.95 4.38
CA MET A 162 -4.42 5.42 3.08
C MET A 162 -3.26 5.25 2.10
N LEU A 163 -2.25 6.13 2.12
CA LEU A 163 -1.04 5.96 1.31
C LEU A 163 -0.27 4.69 1.69
N ASN A 164 -0.23 4.38 2.98
CA ASN A 164 0.37 3.15 3.50
C ASN A 164 -0.32 1.87 2.98
N LEU A 165 -1.48 1.96 2.31
CA LEU A 165 -2.14 0.77 1.73
C LEU A 165 -1.43 0.18 0.51
N PHE A 166 -0.48 0.89 -0.09
CA PHE A 166 0.17 0.44 -1.32
C PHE A 166 1.31 -0.57 -1.09
N GLY A 167 2.13 -0.38 -0.06
CA GLY A 167 3.40 -1.10 0.05
C GLY A 167 3.32 -2.47 0.73
N PHE A 168 2.35 -2.70 1.62
CA PHE A 168 2.40 -3.84 2.53
C PHE A 168 2.30 -5.19 1.82
N SER A 169 1.38 -5.37 0.86
CA SER A 169 1.20 -6.66 0.15
C SER A 169 2.47 -7.10 -0.57
N CYS A 170 3.28 -6.15 -1.04
CA CYS A 170 4.52 -6.45 -1.77
C CYS A 170 5.76 -6.51 -0.88
N HIS A 171 5.59 -6.46 0.45
CA HIS A 171 6.68 -6.41 1.43
C HIS A 171 7.65 -5.24 1.17
N MET A 172 7.13 -4.05 0.87
CA MET A 172 7.97 -2.86 0.71
C MET A 172 8.35 -2.27 2.07
N LYS A 173 9.59 -1.79 2.25
CA LYS A 173 10.01 -1.11 3.49
C LYS A 173 9.65 0.37 3.42
N VAL A 174 8.82 0.85 4.36
CA VAL A 174 8.60 2.30 4.50
C VAL A 174 9.86 2.94 5.10
N VAL A 175 10.43 3.91 4.38
CA VAL A 175 11.61 4.68 4.83
C VAL A 175 11.17 5.94 5.55
N GLY A 176 10.08 6.57 5.10
CA GLY A 176 9.65 7.82 5.68
C GLY A 176 8.35 8.35 5.10
N GLN A 177 7.77 9.35 5.79
CA GLN A 177 6.54 9.97 5.32
C GLN A 177 6.42 11.45 5.71
N ILE A 178 5.69 12.20 4.90
CA ILE A 178 5.44 13.63 5.07
C ILE A 178 3.93 13.86 5.00
N ASP A 179 3.35 14.47 6.04
CA ASP A 179 1.99 15.03 5.97
C ASP A 179 2.05 16.51 5.58
N ALA A 180 2.04 16.78 4.27
CA ALA A 180 2.04 18.13 3.73
C ALA A 180 0.61 18.71 3.78
N TYR A 181 0.12 18.99 4.99
CA TYR A 181 -1.17 19.65 5.21
C TYR A 181 -1.07 21.17 4.98
N ASP A 182 -2.19 21.88 5.09
CA ASP A 182 -2.27 23.35 4.97
C ASP A 182 -1.66 23.94 3.68
N GLN A 183 -1.69 23.17 2.59
CA GLN A 183 -1.18 23.62 1.29
C GLN A 183 -2.03 24.72 0.67
N GLY A 184 -3.29 24.85 1.10
CA GLY A 184 -4.19 25.91 0.65
C GLY A 184 -3.68 27.30 1.02
N ARG A 185 -3.21 27.48 2.26
CA ARG A 185 -2.62 28.76 2.71
C ARG A 185 -1.20 28.97 2.19
N ARG A 186 -0.41 27.89 2.06
CA ARG A 186 0.93 27.95 1.46
C ARG A 186 0.93 28.37 0.00
N ALA A 187 -0.17 28.11 -0.72
CA ALA A 187 -0.39 28.36 -2.15
C ALA A 187 0.54 27.60 -3.12
N ASN A 188 1.83 27.45 -2.78
CA ASN A 188 2.82 26.67 -3.51
C ASN A 188 3.87 26.13 -2.52
N PRO A 189 4.22 24.83 -2.55
CA PRO A 189 5.19 24.26 -1.61
C PRO A 189 6.59 24.91 -1.71
N VAL A 190 6.97 25.48 -2.85
CA VAL A 190 8.30 26.13 -3.00
C VAL A 190 8.49 27.36 -2.11
N PHE A 191 7.40 27.92 -1.57
CA PHE A 191 7.46 29.04 -0.61
C PHE A 191 7.74 28.58 0.82
N ASP A 192 7.67 27.27 1.09
CA ASP A 192 7.96 26.68 2.39
C ASP A 192 9.29 25.92 2.32
N SER A 193 10.38 26.60 2.68
CA SER A 193 11.73 26.01 2.63
C SER A 193 11.88 24.78 3.53
N HIS A 194 11.16 24.74 4.65
CA HIS A 194 11.21 23.60 5.57
C HIS A 194 10.53 22.36 4.95
N LEU A 195 9.36 22.52 4.35
CA LEU A 195 8.68 21.42 3.64
C LEU A 195 9.51 20.91 2.46
N MET A 196 10.16 21.81 1.72
CA MET A 196 11.03 21.42 0.61
C MET A 196 12.27 20.66 1.12
N GLU A 197 12.87 21.07 2.24
CA GLU A 197 13.95 20.34 2.90
C GLU A 197 13.51 18.94 3.37
N GLN A 198 12.30 18.80 3.90
CA GLN A 198 11.74 17.47 4.24
C GLN A 198 11.65 16.57 3.00
N CYS A 199 11.20 17.10 1.86
CA CYS A 199 11.14 16.37 0.59
C CYS A 199 12.55 15.96 0.12
N GLN A 200 13.52 16.88 0.23
CA GLN A 200 14.93 16.62 -0.08
C GLN A 200 15.50 15.46 0.76
N ASN A 201 15.26 15.50 2.06
CA ASN A 201 15.71 14.47 3.00
C ASN A 201 15.06 13.12 2.69
N LEU A 202 13.76 13.10 2.36
CA LEU A 202 13.06 11.87 1.96
C LEU A 202 13.69 11.25 0.71
N GLY A 203 13.97 12.07 -0.31
CA GLY A 203 14.65 11.62 -1.52
C GLY A 203 16.02 10.98 -1.27
N ARG A 204 16.83 11.64 -0.42
CA ARG A 204 18.15 11.15 -0.01
C ARG A 204 18.05 9.83 0.76
N ALA A 205 17.15 9.76 1.74
CA ALA A 205 16.98 8.59 2.59
C ALA A 205 16.50 7.37 1.80
N ILE A 206 15.60 7.56 0.82
CA ILE A 206 15.16 6.49 -0.08
C ILE A 206 16.34 5.93 -0.87
N ALA A 207 17.12 6.80 -1.52
CA ALA A 207 18.29 6.37 -2.29
C ALA A 207 19.34 5.66 -1.42
N GLN A 208 19.59 6.15 -0.21
CA GLN A 208 20.54 5.53 0.71
C GLN A 208 20.05 4.22 1.32
N SER A 209 18.73 3.99 1.35
CA SER A 209 18.13 2.76 1.89
C SER A 209 18.18 1.60 0.90
N VAL A 210 18.26 1.86 -0.41
CA VAL A 210 18.24 0.81 -1.42
C VAL A 210 19.38 -0.19 -1.21
N GLY A 211 19.01 -1.46 -1.05
CA GLY A 211 19.93 -2.58 -0.85
C GLY A 211 20.29 -2.84 0.60
N LYS A 212 19.84 -2.02 1.55
CA LYS A 212 20.01 -2.29 2.98
C LYS A 212 19.08 -3.41 3.46
N PRO A 213 19.50 -4.25 4.41
CA PRO A 213 18.58 -5.17 5.10
C PRO A 213 17.36 -4.43 5.68
N TYR A 214 16.20 -5.07 5.67
CA TYR A 214 14.92 -4.47 6.07
C TYR A 214 14.96 -3.81 7.46
N ASP A 215 15.67 -4.44 8.40
CA ASP A 215 15.78 -3.99 9.80
C ASP A 215 16.87 -2.92 10.02
N GLU A 216 17.74 -2.69 9.03
CA GLU A 216 18.79 -1.65 9.06
C GLU A 216 18.34 -0.33 8.42
N VAL A 217 17.12 -0.28 7.90
CA VAL A 217 16.53 0.95 7.36
C VAL A 217 15.97 1.79 8.50
N GLU A 218 16.62 2.93 8.71
CA GLU A 218 16.21 3.96 9.67
C GLU A 218 14.97 4.72 9.19
N TRP A 219 14.11 5.08 10.14
CA TRP A 219 12.92 5.88 9.89
C TRP A 219 13.27 7.36 9.66
N LEU A 220 12.63 7.97 8.66
CA LEU A 220 12.67 9.41 8.40
C LEU A 220 11.26 10.01 8.46
N GLY A 221 11.01 10.82 9.47
CA GLY A 221 9.79 11.61 9.59
C GLY A 221 9.42 11.84 11.04
N GLU A 222 8.23 12.39 11.26
CA GLU A 222 7.67 12.46 12.60
C GLU A 222 7.34 11.05 13.09
N GLU A 223 7.73 10.76 14.33
CA GLU A 223 7.40 9.51 15.00
C GLU A 223 5.91 9.49 15.35
N GLY A 224 5.21 8.46 14.86
CA GLY A 224 3.82 8.22 15.21
C GLY A 224 3.66 7.19 16.32
N ILE A 225 2.42 6.96 16.75
CA ILE A 225 2.13 6.00 17.83
C ILE A 225 2.44 4.56 17.40
N CYS A 226 2.10 4.16 16.18
CA CYS A 226 2.44 2.82 15.67
C CYS A 226 3.92 2.77 15.25
N PRO A 227 4.76 1.88 15.83
CA PRO A 227 6.19 1.84 15.52
C PRO A 227 6.54 1.25 14.14
N VAL A 228 5.54 0.79 13.38
CA VAL A 228 5.75 0.15 12.07
C VAL A 228 5.40 1.08 10.91
N CYS A 229 4.24 1.74 10.96
CA CYS A 229 3.81 2.69 9.91
C CYS A 229 3.86 4.15 10.36
N HIS A 230 4.23 4.41 11.62
CA HIS A 230 4.32 5.75 12.21
C HIS A 230 3.03 6.58 12.02
N CYS A 231 1.87 5.91 11.95
CA CYS A 231 0.56 6.56 11.92
C CYS A 231 0.01 6.66 13.35
N ASN A 232 -0.82 7.68 13.58
CA ASN A 232 -1.37 8.01 14.91
C ASN A 232 -2.79 7.46 15.14
N GLN A 233 -3.42 6.91 14.11
CA GLN A 233 -4.77 6.39 14.15
C GLN A 233 -4.77 5.04 14.85
N LEU A 234 -5.63 4.91 15.85
CA LEU A 234 -5.82 3.67 16.61
C LEU A 234 -7.31 3.39 16.74
N SER A 235 -7.67 2.12 16.53
CA SER A 235 -8.99 1.61 16.83
C SER A 235 -9.04 1.21 18.31
N ILE A 236 -10.08 1.65 19.01
CA ILE A 236 -10.39 1.26 20.38
C ILE A 236 -11.72 0.50 20.35
N SER A 237 -11.79 -0.62 21.07
CA SER A 237 -13.06 -1.35 21.25
C SER A 237 -13.49 -1.30 22.71
N PRO A 238 -14.75 -0.92 23.02
CA PRO A 238 -15.27 -0.93 24.39
C PRO A 238 -15.20 -2.31 25.08
N SER A 239 -15.16 -3.40 24.30
CA SER A 239 -15.10 -4.77 24.81
C SER A 239 -13.68 -5.28 25.05
N ARG A 240 -12.64 -4.53 24.68
CA ARG A 240 -11.24 -4.98 24.70
C ARG A 240 -10.38 -4.15 25.65
N SER A 241 -10.66 -4.19 26.96
CA SER A 241 -9.79 -3.61 28.02
C SER A 241 -9.12 -2.27 27.60
N ALA A 242 -7.82 -2.11 27.87
CA ALA A 242 -6.99 -1.01 27.36
C ALA A 242 -6.24 -1.40 26.06
N ILE A 243 -6.78 -2.31 25.25
CA ILE A 243 -6.12 -2.77 24.02
C ILE A 243 -6.56 -1.87 22.85
N VAL A 244 -5.58 -1.39 22.11
CA VAL A 244 -5.76 -0.60 20.89
C VAL A 244 -5.17 -1.31 19.69
N GLU A 245 -5.66 -1.03 18.50
CA GLU A 245 -5.17 -1.63 17.26
C GLU A 245 -4.77 -0.57 16.24
N CYS A 246 -3.61 -0.73 15.61
CA CYS A 246 -3.27 0.07 14.44
C CYS A 246 -4.05 -0.44 13.22
N PRO A 247 -4.94 0.36 12.61
CA PRO A 247 -5.76 -0.08 11.48
C PRO A 247 -4.96 -0.28 10.20
N VAL A 248 -3.76 0.29 10.10
CA VAL A 248 -2.84 0.13 8.96
C VAL A 248 -2.03 -1.17 9.12
N CYS A 249 -1.36 -1.34 10.25
CA CYS A 249 -0.47 -2.49 10.48
C CYS A 249 -1.16 -3.74 10.98
N GLY A 250 -2.39 -3.65 11.51
CA GLY A 250 -3.11 -4.79 12.08
C GLY A 250 -2.51 -5.32 13.38
N ILE A 251 -1.77 -4.49 14.11
CA ILE A 251 -1.08 -4.87 15.36
C ILE A 251 -1.81 -4.30 16.57
N SER A 252 -1.83 -5.06 17.66
CA SER A 252 -2.40 -4.65 18.94
C SER A 252 -1.34 -4.10 19.89
N GLY A 253 -1.72 -3.09 20.66
CA GLY A 253 -0.89 -2.50 21.71
C GLY A 253 -1.70 -2.26 22.98
N ASN A 254 -1.01 -2.16 24.12
CA ASN A 254 -1.61 -1.80 25.39
C ASN A 254 -1.51 -0.28 25.60
N LEU A 255 -2.66 0.36 25.76
CA LEU A 255 -2.77 1.78 26.08
C LEU A 255 -2.56 1.98 27.57
N GLU A 256 -1.64 2.89 27.90
CA GLU A 256 -1.35 3.34 29.26
C GLU A 256 -1.49 4.87 29.31
N LEU A 257 -2.04 5.39 30.41
CA LEU A 257 -2.03 6.82 30.71
C LEU A 257 -0.93 7.11 31.73
N LYS A 258 0.10 7.85 31.33
CA LYS A 258 1.17 8.31 32.22
C LYS A 258 1.32 9.82 32.13
N ASP A 259 1.28 10.51 33.27
CA ASP A 259 1.42 11.98 33.34
C ASP A 259 0.53 12.73 32.35
N ASN A 260 -0.74 12.31 32.22
CA ASN A 260 -1.74 12.81 31.26
C ASN A 260 -1.35 12.65 29.77
N LYS A 261 -0.42 11.75 29.46
CA LYS A 261 -0.04 11.37 28.10
C LYS A 261 -0.45 9.93 27.82
N ILE A 262 -0.98 9.70 26.62
CA ILE A 262 -1.26 8.36 26.11
C ILE A 262 0.07 7.78 25.64
N GLU A 263 0.44 6.64 26.20
CA GLU A 263 1.51 5.78 25.70
C GLU A 263 0.88 4.47 25.22
N VAL A 264 1.37 3.93 24.10
CA VAL A 264 0.94 2.63 23.62
C VAL A 264 2.15 1.72 23.49
N LYS A 265 2.12 0.60 24.21
CA LYS A 265 3.18 -0.40 24.18
C LYS A 265 2.79 -1.54 23.25
N PHE A 266 3.57 -1.73 22.20
CA PHE A 266 3.46 -2.87 21.30
C PHE A 266 4.53 -3.90 21.68
N SER A 267 4.15 -5.18 21.79
CA SER A 267 5.14 -6.25 22.01
C SER A 267 5.92 -6.52 20.73
N GLU A 268 7.12 -7.09 20.86
CA GLU A 268 7.91 -7.55 19.70
C GLU A 268 7.13 -8.55 18.84
N GLU A 269 6.35 -9.44 19.46
CA GLU A 269 5.45 -10.36 18.75
C GLU A 269 4.47 -9.60 17.85
N GLN A 270 3.84 -8.54 18.36
CA GLN A 270 2.89 -7.73 17.62
C GLN A 270 3.58 -6.95 16.49
N ILE A 271 4.76 -6.40 16.73
CA ILE A 271 5.55 -5.72 15.69
C ILE A 271 5.94 -6.70 14.58
N ASN A 272 6.42 -7.89 14.94
CA ASN A 272 6.89 -8.92 14.02
C ASN A 272 5.78 -9.50 13.14
N ARG A 273 4.51 -9.39 13.53
CA ARG A 273 3.35 -9.84 12.74
C ARG A 273 2.62 -8.72 12.00
N ALA A 274 3.14 -7.49 12.01
CA ALA A 274 2.50 -6.39 11.29
C ALA A 274 2.31 -6.75 9.81
N ARG A 275 1.26 -6.22 9.16
CA ARG A 275 0.96 -6.48 7.74
C ARG A 275 2.12 -6.21 6.77
N TRP A 276 3.09 -5.41 7.20
CA TRP A 276 4.29 -5.06 6.44
C TRP A 276 5.40 -6.11 6.51
N THR A 277 5.40 -6.96 7.53
CA THR A 277 6.42 -7.99 7.71
C THR A 277 6.08 -9.24 6.91
N ILE A 278 7.10 -10.04 6.61
CA ILE A 278 6.90 -11.30 5.91
C ILE A 278 6.00 -12.25 6.72
N ASN A 279 6.11 -12.24 8.05
CA ASN A 279 5.25 -13.05 8.92
C ASN A 279 3.79 -12.60 8.83
N GLY A 280 3.50 -11.30 8.87
CA GLY A 280 2.14 -10.78 8.73
C GLY A 280 1.51 -11.14 7.38
N LEU A 281 2.31 -11.13 6.30
CA LEU A 281 1.85 -11.58 4.99
C LEU A 281 1.55 -13.09 4.97
N TYR A 282 2.40 -13.91 5.59
CA TYR A 282 2.14 -15.35 5.71
C TYR A 282 0.94 -15.68 6.62
N GLU A 283 0.72 -14.92 7.70
CA GLU A 283 -0.49 -15.05 8.53
C GLU A 283 -1.75 -14.84 7.69
N HIS A 284 -1.79 -13.76 6.90
CA HIS A 284 -2.91 -13.47 6.02
C HIS A 284 -3.05 -14.51 4.89
N TYR A 285 -1.95 -14.95 4.28
CA TYR A 285 -1.96 -16.02 3.28
C TYR A 285 -2.58 -17.30 3.86
N HIS A 286 -2.16 -17.73 5.06
CA HIS A 286 -2.70 -18.91 5.72
C HIS A 286 -4.17 -18.74 6.13
N GLU A 287 -4.59 -17.54 6.54
CA GLU A 287 -5.99 -17.20 6.77
C GLU A 287 -6.83 -17.43 5.50
N ILE A 288 -6.37 -16.93 4.35
CA ILE A 288 -7.04 -17.16 3.06
C ILE A 288 -7.08 -18.64 2.71
N GLN A 289 -5.98 -19.39 2.89
CA GLN A 289 -5.97 -20.83 2.64
C GLN A 289 -6.95 -21.58 3.57
N GLY A 290 -7.07 -21.14 4.83
CA GLY A 290 -8.06 -21.66 5.78
C GLY A 290 -9.49 -21.36 5.35
N MET A 291 -9.76 -20.12 4.89
CA MET A 291 -11.05 -19.72 4.33
C MET A 291 -11.44 -20.59 3.13
N ILE A 292 -10.52 -20.84 2.19
CA ILE A 292 -10.76 -21.64 0.98
C ILE A 292 -11.20 -23.07 1.34
N LYS A 293 -10.57 -23.69 2.35
CA LYS A 293 -10.92 -25.02 2.84
C LYS A 293 -12.36 -25.12 3.38
N ILE A 294 -12.95 -24.00 3.78
CA ILE A 294 -14.33 -23.92 4.29
C ILE A 294 -15.30 -23.51 3.18
N CYS A 295 -14.97 -22.47 2.41
CA CYS A 295 -15.92 -21.88 1.47
C CYS A 295 -16.14 -22.74 0.23
N VAL A 296 -15.10 -23.38 -0.31
CA VAL A 296 -15.21 -24.18 -1.54
C VAL A 296 -16.10 -25.41 -1.33
N PRO A 297 -15.92 -26.24 -0.29
CA PRO A 297 -16.83 -27.37 -0.04
C PRO A 297 -18.27 -26.93 0.18
N LYS A 298 -18.48 -25.82 0.92
CA LYS A 298 -19.82 -25.27 1.18
C LYS A 298 -20.52 -24.82 -0.11
N LEU A 299 -19.79 -24.17 -1.02
CA LEU A 299 -20.31 -23.78 -2.33
C LEU A 299 -20.65 -25.01 -3.19
N GLN A 300 -19.84 -26.07 -3.11
CA GLN A 300 -20.09 -27.32 -3.83
C GLN A 300 -21.32 -28.06 -3.29
N GLU A 301 -21.49 -28.12 -1.96
CA GLU A 301 -22.66 -28.73 -1.30
C GLU A 301 -23.97 -28.03 -1.71
N HIS A 302 -23.93 -26.70 -1.80
CA HIS A 302 -25.10 -25.88 -2.14
C HIS A 302 -25.19 -25.50 -3.61
N LYS A 303 -24.41 -26.11 -4.52
CA LYS A 303 -24.34 -25.68 -5.93
C LYS A 303 -25.70 -25.64 -6.64
N ASP A 304 -26.61 -26.56 -6.29
CA ASP A 304 -27.92 -26.69 -6.91
C ASP A 304 -29.02 -25.89 -6.17
N THR A 305 -28.82 -25.59 -4.89
CA THR A 305 -29.76 -24.82 -4.07
C THR A 305 -29.49 -23.33 -4.08
N LEU A 306 -28.21 -22.93 -4.19
CA LEU A 306 -27.79 -21.54 -4.15
C LEU A 306 -28.49 -20.68 -5.21
N PRO A 307 -28.60 -21.07 -6.50
CA PRO A 307 -29.33 -20.25 -7.49
C PRO A 307 -30.77 -19.96 -7.08
N LYS A 308 -31.48 -20.95 -6.51
CA LYS A 308 -32.86 -20.77 -6.01
C LYS A 308 -32.92 -19.81 -4.83
N MET A 309 -31.95 -19.88 -3.92
CA MET A 309 -31.85 -18.97 -2.77
C MET A 309 -31.51 -17.54 -3.21
N LEU A 310 -30.81 -17.38 -4.34
CA LEU A 310 -30.43 -16.09 -4.90
C LEU A 310 -31.57 -15.40 -5.66
N GLU A 311 -32.58 -16.13 -6.15
CA GLU A 311 -33.64 -15.61 -7.01
C GLU A 311 -34.29 -14.31 -6.46
N LYS A 312 -34.60 -14.25 -5.16
CA LYS A 312 -35.21 -13.05 -4.56
C LYS A 312 -34.31 -11.82 -4.60
N TYR A 313 -33.00 -12.03 -4.59
CA TYR A 313 -32.00 -10.97 -4.68
C TYR A 313 -31.72 -10.59 -6.14
N GLU A 314 -31.76 -11.56 -7.06
CA GLU A 314 -31.70 -11.29 -8.50
C GLU A 314 -32.90 -10.46 -8.97
N LYS A 315 -34.07 -10.72 -8.39
CA LYS A 315 -35.33 -9.98 -8.63
C LYS A 315 -35.57 -8.85 -7.63
N PHE A 316 -34.52 -8.33 -6.99
CA PHE A 316 -34.66 -7.37 -5.89
C PHE A 316 -35.58 -6.19 -6.25
N ASP A 317 -35.41 -5.60 -7.43
CA ASP A 317 -36.24 -4.47 -7.89
C ASP A 317 -37.71 -4.87 -8.11
N GLU A 318 -37.99 -6.09 -8.54
CA GLU A 318 -39.37 -6.59 -8.64
C GLU A 318 -39.99 -6.76 -7.25
N PHE A 319 -39.22 -7.22 -6.26
CA PHE A 319 -39.69 -7.47 -4.90
C PHE A 319 -39.97 -6.19 -4.11
N ILE A 320 -39.19 -5.11 -4.30
CA ILE A 320 -39.38 -3.86 -3.55
C ILE A 320 -40.41 -2.91 -4.17
N ASN A 321 -40.80 -3.15 -5.42
CA ASN A 321 -41.77 -2.33 -6.15
C ASN A 321 -43.17 -3.00 -6.26
N GLN A 322 -43.37 -4.13 -5.58
CA GLN A 322 -44.68 -4.78 -5.36
C GLN A 322 -45.35 -4.25 -4.09
#